data_AF-A0A2T1M3A6-F1
#
_entry.id   AF-A0A2T1M3A6-F1
#
_cell.length_a   1.000
_cell.length_b   1.000
_cell.length_c   1.000
_cell.angle_alpha   90.00
_cell.angle_beta   90.00
_cell.angle_gamma   90.00
#
_symmetry.space_group_name_H-M   'P 1'
#
loop_
_entity.id
_entity.type
_entity.pdbx_description
1 polymer ?
#
loop_
_entity_poly.entity_id
_entity_poly.type
_entity_poly.pdbx_seq_one_letter_code
_entity_poly.pdbx_strand_id
1 'polypeptide(L)'
;MKRKNGGLNPWATSDDERKKLDVNFGLIIAIALILTLIIYVLVLPFRDSFLGIILYDRGWTQYLAVWFSAIVITLTVTKWIKVRKERSFLQQNLVPDIPNLFNDPQNRDLLSLQKNLARSNSLLATRCSRVIAAYFQSGSRKSASEIALDDSSFYLSSSESSYAFPRILVWAIPLLGFIGTVFGISEAVNGFSGLLDKAGDIEQIKKGIGTVTTGLAIAFDTTLLALLLSILVMIPLVLVERYEARLLLTIDIFIHDRLLANFGEKQENLLDNTTINQTISEALKEHLPSPESLIEPAHQYAQQAVTQFTQNFINELGKLQNLSSSWIQQIEQINQINLQDRNQFAASIDEQQKNQVTLLSNLENIIELIRSSNLETAQNMFKEAEKISKSLENTANLLENRLNSLEQATLKMTEINQIKEGLQNLNNSLVEVLEAEKVLTEIKDNLDQIKPSLDKLSKPRIVTFMDEE
;
A
#
# COMPACT_ATOMS: atom_id res chain seq x y z
N MET A 1 -41.71 30.78 -36.82
CA MET A 1 -40.85 29.90 -37.66
C MET A 1 -39.69 30.71 -38.23
N LYS A 2 -38.52 30.69 -37.59
CA LYS A 2 -37.26 31.21 -38.17
C LYS A 2 -36.28 30.05 -38.16
N ARG A 3 -36.02 29.48 -39.34
CA ARG A 3 -34.98 28.46 -39.54
C ARG A 3 -33.63 29.12 -39.24
N LYS A 4 -33.01 28.76 -38.11
CA LYS A 4 -31.57 29.00 -37.89
C LYS A 4 -30.84 28.08 -38.86
N ASN A 5 -30.27 28.66 -39.92
CA ASN A 5 -29.21 28.04 -40.69
C ASN A 5 -28.02 27.84 -39.74
N GLY A 6 -27.96 26.69 -39.09
CA GLY A 6 -26.76 26.23 -38.41
C GLY A 6 -25.75 25.83 -39.47
N GLY A 7 -24.82 26.73 -39.79
CA GLY A 7 -23.57 26.32 -40.40
C GLY A 7 -22.94 25.28 -39.48
N LEU A 8 -22.95 24.02 -39.91
CA LEU A 8 -22.23 22.94 -39.27
C LEU A 8 -20.75 23.31 -39.33
N ASN A 9 -20.24 23.88 -38.24
CA ASN A 9 -18.83 24.05 -38.01
C ASN A 9 -18.20 22.64 -37.97
N PRO A 10 -17.41 22.20 -38.97
CA PRO A 10 -16.83 20.86 -39.01
C PRO A 10 -15.82 20.62 -37.88
N TRP A 11 -15.37 21.71 -37.24
CA TRP A 11 -14.41 21.75 -36.15
C TRP A 11 -15.06 21.63 -34.77
N ALA A 12 -16.39 21.64 -34.70
CA ALA A 12 -17.15 21.57 -33.45
C ALA A 12 -17.46 20.12 -33.01
N THR A 13 -16.51 19.21 -33.20
CA THR A 13 -16.47 18.00 -32.36
C THR A 13 -16.01 18.48 -30.99
N SER A 14 -16.94 18.63 -30.03
CA SER A 14 -16.63 19.03 -28.66
C SER A 14 -15.45 18.20 -28.12
N ASP A 15 -14.61 18.75 -27.25
CA ASP A 15 -13.49 18.01 -26.63
C ASP A 15 -13.92 16.67 -26.00
N ASP A 16 -15.21 16.54 -25.64
CA ASP A 16 -15.84 15.27 -25.23
C ASP A 16 -15.74 14.15 -26.28
N GLU A 17 -15.80 14.46 -27.58
CA GLU A 17 -15.61 13.46 -28.65
C GLU A 17 -14.15 13.00 -28.78
N ARG A 18 -13.20 13.80 -28.27
CA ARG A 18 -11.77 13.45 -28.24
C ARG A 18 -11.41 12.56 -27.04
N LYS A 19 -12.26 12.52 -26.01
CA LYS A 19 -12.06 11.74 -24.78
C LYS A 19 -12.80 10.39 -24.76
N LYS A 20 -13.08 9.78 -25.93
CA LYS A 20 -13.86 8.52 -26.01
C LYS A 20 -13.23 7.34 -25.26
N LEU A 21 -11.90 7.33 -25.10
CA LEU A 21 -11.18 6.33 -24.32
C LEU A 21 -11.19 6.61 -22.81
N ASP A 22 -11.58 7.81 -22.39
CA ASP A 22 -11.74 8.12 -20.96
C ASP A 22 -12.98 7.41 -20.43
N VAL A 23 -12.89 7.06 -19.15
CA VAL A 23 -13.97 6.40 -18.43
C VAL A 23 -14.38 7.34 -17.33
N ASN A 24 -15.70 7.52 -17.14
CA ASN A 24 -16.20 8.36 -16.07
C ASN A 24 -15.81 7.73 -14.72
N PHE A 25 -14.90 8.40 -13.99
CA PHE A 25 -14.38 7.92 -12.71
C PHE A 25 -15.47 7.69 -11.67
N GLY A 26 -16.49 8.55 -11.60
CA GLY A 26 -17.60 8.37 -10.67
C GLY A 26 -18.39 7.09 -10.93
N LEU A 27 -18.60 6.77 -12.21
CA LEU A 27 -19.28 5.54 -12.62
C LEU A 27 -18.43 4.30 -12.29
N ILE A 28 -17.11 4.36 -12.52
CA ILE A 28 -16.18 3.28 -12.16
C ILE A 28 -16.23 3.00 -10.67
N ILE A 29 -16.16 4.04 -9.84
CA ILE A 29 -16.16 3.90 -8.38
C ILE A 29 -17.47 3.25 -7.92
N ALA A 30 -18.60 3.64 -8.51
CA ALA A 30 -19.90 3.04 -8.21
C ALA A 30 -19.96 1.55 -8.62
N ILE A 31 -19.52 1.21 -9.83
CA ILE A 31 -19.45 -0.20 -10.29
C ILE A 31 -18.51 -1.01 -9.39
N ALA A 32 -17.36 -0.46 -9.05
CA ALA A 32 -16.39 -1.12 -8.20
C ALA A 32 -16.94 -1.39 -6.80
N LEU A 33 -17.71 -0.45 -6.24
CA LEU A 33 -18.39 -0.63 -4.95
C LEU A 33 -19.42 -1.77 -5.03
N ILE A 34 -20.21 -1.84 -6.11
CA ILE A 34 -21.13 -2.95 -6.35
C ILE A 34 -20.36 -4.28 -6.49
N LEU A 35 -19.25 -4.29 -7.24
CA LEU A 35 -18.39 -5.47 -7.40
C LEU A 35 -17.83 -5.94 -6.06
N THR A 36 -17.37 -5.03 -5.22
CA THR A 36 -16.92 -5.35 -3.86
C THR A 36 -18.03 -5.96 -3.03
N LEU A 37 -19.24 -5.38 -3.04
CA LEU A 37 -20.39 -5.96 -2.35
C LEU A 37 -20.71 -7.38 -2.87
N ILE A 38 -20.67 -7.60 -4.18
CA ILE A 38 -20.87 -8.91 -4.79
C ILE A 38 -19.82 -9.91 -4.31
N ILE A 39 -18.53 -9.53 -4.27
CA ILE A 39 -17.45 -10.39 -3.77
C ILE A 39 -17.74 -10.84 -2.35
N TYR A 40 -18.11 -9.90 -1.46
CA TYR A 40 -18.46 -10.22 -0.08
C TYR A 40 -19.70 -11.13 -0.01
N VAL A 41 -20.77 -10.82 -0.74
CA VAL A 41 -21.99 -11.65 -0.78
C VAL A 41 -21.70 -13.07 -1.27
N LEU A 42 -20.82 -13.24 -2.25
CA LEU A 42 -20.44 -14.56 -2.80
C LEU A 42 -19.59 -15.37 -1.80
N VAL A 43 -18.78 -14.69 -0.99
CA VAL A 43 -17.93 -15.33 0.03
C VAL A 43 -18.71 -15.65 1.32
N LEU A 44 -19.88 -15.02 1.58
CA LEU A 44 -20.74 -15.33 2.75
C LEU A 44 -20.98 -16.83 3.02
N PRO A 45 -21.37 -17.69 2.05
CA PRO A 45 -21.57 -19.12 2.31
C PRO A 45 -20.28 -19.86 2.67
N PHE A 46 -19.11 -19.27 2.40
CA PHE A 46 -17.79 -19.84 2.67
C PHE A 46 -17.05 -19.05 3.74
N ARG A 47 -17.77 -18.40 4.68
CA ARG A 47 -17.16 -17.55 5.71
C ARG A 47 -16.14 -18.31 6.56
N ASP A 48 -16.40 -19.57 6.87
CA ASP A 48 -15.49 -20.41 7.67
C ASP A 48 -14.26 -20.92 6.89
N SER A 49 -14.23 -20.71 5.58
CA SER A 49 -13.04 -21.03 4.76
C SER A 49 -11.91 -20.04 5.05
N PHE A 50 -10.67 -20.44 4.75
CA PHE A 50 -9.50 -19.57 4.85
C PHE A 50 -9.70 -18.21 4.16
N LEU A 51 -10.35 -18.20 2.99
CA LEU A 51 -10.62 -16.98 2.22
C LEU A 51 -11.67 -16.09 2.90
N GLY A 52 -12.68 -16.69 3.53
CA GLY A 52 -13.71 -15.99 4.30
C GLY A 52 -13.14 -15.34 5.56
N ILE A 53 -12.34 -16.07 6.33
CA ILE A 53 -11.64 -15.55 7.52
C ILE A 53 -10.71 -14.40 7.13
N ILE A 54 -9.94 -14.58 6.05
CA ILE A 54 -9.09 -13.51 5.54
C ILE A 54 -9.93 -12.31 5.12
N LEU A 55 -11.06 -12.43 4.44
CA LEU A 55 -11.78 -11.25 3.95
C LEU A 55 -12.60 -10.51 5.01
N TYR A 56 -13.13 -11.22 6.01
CA TYR A 56 -14.06 -10.66 7.00
C TYR A 56 -13.40 -10.33 8.34
N ASP A 57 -12.45 -11.14 8.80
CA ASP A 57 -12.04 -11.15 10.21
C ASP A 57 -10.64 -10.56 10.47
N ARG A 58 -9.90 -10.08 9.46
CA ARG A 58 -8.57 -9.44 9.66
C ARG A 58 -8.55 -7.91 9.57
N GLY A 59 -9.72 -7.27 9.64
CA GLY A 59 -9.84 -5.84 9.92
C GLY A 59 -10.13 -4.94 8.73
N TRP A 60 -10.10 -3.62 8.97
CA TRP A 60 -10.66 -2.63 8.05
C TRP A 60 -9.84 -2.43 6.76
N THR A 61 -8.53 -2.65 6.84
CA THR A 61 -7.58 -2.46 5.73
C THR A 61 -7.87 -3.41 4.57
N GLN A 62 -8.46 -4.58 4.85
CA GLN A 62 -8.80 -5.56 3.81
C GLN A 62 -10.00 -5.15 2.98
N TYR A 63 -11.04 -4.58 3.59
CA TYR A 63 -12.16 -4.03 2.84
C TYR A 63 -11.68 -2.97 1.84
N LEU A 64 -10.74 -2.12 2.25
CA LEU A 64 -10.13 -1.12 1.36
C LEU A 64 -9.24 -1.74 0.28
N ALA A 65 -8.41 -2.73 0.63
CA ALA A 65 -7.55 -3.41 -0.34
C ALA A 65 -8.38 -4.10 -1.45
N VAL A 66 -9.46 -4.79 -1.07
CA VAL A 66 -10.40 -5.42 -2.00
C VAL A 66 -11.14 -4.38 -2.83
N TRP A 67 -11.57 -3.28 -2.23
CA TRP A 67 -12.23 -2.20 -2.95
C TRP A 67 -11.32 -1.50 -3.96
N PHE A 68 -10.07 -1.19 -3.59
CA PHE A 68 -9.07 -0.65 -4.52
C PHE A 68 -8.79 -1.62 -5.66
N SER A 69 -8.67 -2.91 -5.35
CA SER A 69 -8.51 -3.96 -6.35
C SER A 69 -9.72 -4.01 -7.30
N ALA A 70 -10.94 -3.91 -6.79
CA ALA A 70 -12.16 -3.88 -7.58
C ALA A 70 -12.24 -2.66 -8.51
N ILE A 71 -11.75 -1.49 -8.07
CA ILE A 71 -11.64 -0.28 -8.90
C ILE A 71 -10.68 -0.54 -10.07
N VAL A 72 -9.48 -1.06 -9.79
CA VAL A 72 -8.47 -1.36 -10.82
C VAL A 72 -8.99 -2.42 -11.80
N ILE A 73 -9.65 -3.47 -11.31
CA ILE A 73 -10.25 -4.51 -12.16
C ILE A 73 -11.30 -3.91 -13.08
N THR A 74 -12.21 -3.09 -12.54
CA THR A 74 -13.30 -2.47 -13.33
C THR A 74 -12.73 -1.56 -14.42
N LEU A 75 -11.73 -0.74 -14.09
CA LEU A 75 -10.98 0.09 -15.05
C LEU A 75 -10.34 -0.74 -16.15
N THR A 76 -9.59 -1.77 -15.75
CA THR A 76 -8.84 -2.65 -16.66
C THR A 76 -9.78 -3.37 -17.62
N VAL A 77 -10.88 -3.95 -17.12
CA VAL A 77 -11.88 -4.65 -17.94
C VAL A 77 -12.57 -3.69 -18.90
N THR A 78 -12.94 -2.49 -18.44
CA THR A 78 -13.60 -1.49 -19.30
C THR A 78 -12.66 -1.04 -20.43
N LYS A 79 -11.40 -0.73 -20.11
CA LYS A 79 -10.37 -0.38 -21.10
C LYS A 79 -10.10 -1.54 -22.05
N TRP A 80 -9.97 -2.77 -21.55
CA TRP A 80 -9.78 -3.96 -22.38
C TRP A 80 -10.90 -4.13 -23.42
N ILE A 81 -12.17 -3.99 -23.00
CA ILE A 81 -13.31 -4.09 -23.92
C ILE A 81 -13.26 -2.99 -24.98
N LYS A 82 -12.97 -1.74 -24.59
CA LYS A 82 -12.85 -0.61 -25.54
C LYS A 82 -11.72 -0.83 -26.55
N VAL A 83 -10.51 -1.16 -26.08
CA VAL A 83 -9.32 -1.41 -26.92
C VAL A 83 -9.56 -2.58 -27.87
N ARG A 84 -10.19 -3.66 -27.39
CA ARG A 84 -10.50 -4.83 -28.24
C ARG A 84 -11.52 -4.50 -29.33
N LYS A 85 -12.54 -3.70 -29.03
CA LYS A 85 -13.53 -3.23 -30.01
C LYS A 85 -12.86 -2.39 -31.10
N GLU A 86 -12.02 -1.42 -30.72
CA GLU A 86 -11.29 -0.57 -31.66
C GLU A 86 -10.31 -1.37 -32.53
N ARG A 87 -9.59 -2.33 -31.95
CA ARG A 87 -8.71 -3.21 -32.72
C ARG A 87 -9.45 -4.05 -33.76
N SER A 88 -10.65 -4.52 -33.43
CA SER A 88 -11.50 -5.24 -34.40
C SER A 88 -11.99 -4.33 -35.52
N PHE A 89 -12.23 -3.06 -35.23
CA PHE A 89 -12.66 -2.08 -36.22
C PHE A 89 -11.52 -1.69 -37.17
N LEU A 90 -10.27 -1.65 -36.69
CA LEU A 90 -9.08 -1.40 -37.52
C LEU A 90 -8.86 -2.49 -38.61
N GLN A 91 -9.39 -3.69 -38.42
CA GLN A 91 -9.34 -4.76 -39.42
C GLN A 91 -10.36 -4.61 -40.55
N GLN A 92 -11.31 -3.69 -40.41
CA GLN A 92 -12.28 -3.38 -41.46
C GLN A 92 -11.62 -2.36 -42.41
N ASN A 93 -11.72 -2.58 -43.73
CA ASN A 93 -11.21 -1.63 -44.72
C ASN A 93 -12.04 -0.34 -44.67
N LEU A 94 -11.61 0.60 -43.83
CA LEU A 94 -12.29 1.88 -43.62
C LEU A 94 -12.07 2.87 -44.76
N VAL A 95 -10.89 2.81 -45.38
CA VAL A 95 -10.53 3.65 -46.52
C VAL A 95 -10.63 2.76 -47.75
N PRO A 96 -11.63 2.97 -48.63
CA PRO A 96 -11.72 2.20 -49.85
C PRO A 96 -10.55 2.58 -50.77
N ASP A 97 -9.84 1.58 -51.31
CA ASP A 97 -8.77 1.76 -52.30
C ASP A 97 -9.38 2.19 -53.65
N ILE A 98 -9.95 3.40 -53.70
CA ILE A 98 -10.50 4.00 -54.92
C ILE A 98 -9.40 4.84 -55.58
N PRO A 99 -9.01 4.51 -56.83
CA PRO A 99 -8.04 5.31 -57.57
C PRO A 99 -8.49 6.78 -57.66
N ASN A 100 -7.57 7.71 -57.40
CA ASN A 100 -7.75 9.16 -57.52
C ASN A 100 -8.73 9.83 -56.54
N LEU A 101 -9.24 9.13 -55.52
CA LEU A 101 -10.11 9.73 -54.50
C LEU A 101 -9.47 10.94 -53.81
N PHE A 102 -8.15 10.90 -53.63
CA PHE A 102 -7.35 11.85 -52.86
C PHE A 102 -6.58 12.86 -53.71
N ASN A 103 -6.76 12.85 -55.04
CA ASN A 103 -6.06 13.77 -55.95
C ASN A 103 -6.69 15.17 -55.97
N ASP A 104 -8.01 15.24 -55.75
CA ASP A 104 -8.75 16.50 -55.68
C ASP A 104 -9.27 16.73 -54.25
N PRO A 105 -8.74 17.75 -53.55
CA PRO A 105 -9.24 18.14 -52.23
C PRO A 105 -10.74 18.44 -52.19
N GLN A 106 -11.39 18.80 -53.31
CA GLN A 106 -12.82 19.13 -53.37
C GLN A 106 -13.71 17.99 -53.90
N ASN A 107 -13.20 16.76 -53.96
CA ASN A 107 -13.99 15.63 -54.42
C ASN A 107 -15.22 15.37 -53.50
N ARG A 108 -16.40 15.22 -54.11
CA ARG A 108 -17.66 14.91 -53.40
C ARG A 108 -17.59 13.57 -52.67
N ASP A 109 -16.87 12.61 -53.22
CA ASP A 109 -16.72 11.28 -52.63
C ASP A 109 -15.85 11.34 -51.38
N LEU A 110 -14.82 12.19 -51.37
CA LEU A 110 -13.97 12.42 -50.19
C LEU A 110 -14.76 13.08 -49.05
N LEU A 111 -15.65 14.02 -49.36
CA LEU A 111 -16.56 14.63 -48.39
C LEU A 111 -17.58 13.62 -47.84
N SER A 112 -18.06 12.70 -48.68
CA SER A 112 -18.98 11.63 -48.25
C SER A 112 -18.29 10.65 -47.30
N LEU A 113 -17.04 10.27 -47.60
CA LEU A 113 -16.20 9.44 -46.76
C LEU A 113 -15.93 10.11 -45.41
N GLN A 114 -15.54 11.40 -45.41
CA GLN A 114 -15.32 12.17 -44.19
C GLN A 114 -16.56 12.19 -43.29
N LYS A 115 -17.75 12.43 -43.84
CA LYS A 115 -19.01 12.43 -43.08
C LYS A 115 -19.38 11.05 -42.53
N ASN A 116 -19.15 9.99 -43.30
CA ASN A 116 -19.39 8.62 -42.85
C ASN A 116 -18.44 8.24 -41.71
N LEU A 117 -17.16 8.61 -41.82
CA LEU A 117 -16.16 8.41 -40.78
C LEU A 117 -16.49 9.22 -39.51
N ALA A 118 -16.91 10.48 -39.65
CA ALA A 118 -17.32 11.32 -38.54
C ALA A 118 -18.52 10.76 -37.75
N ARG A 119 -19.45 10.08 -38.44
CA ARG A 119 -20.62 9.44 -37.79
C ARG A 119 -20.29 8.14 -37.08
N SER A 120 -19.17 7.51 -37.41
CA SER A 120 -18.80 6.25 -36.80
C SER A 120 -18.21 6.47 -35.41
N ASN A 121 -18.58 5.60 -34.46
CA ASN A 121 -18.19 5.75 -33.05
C ASN A 121 -16.82 5.13 -32.73
N SER A 122 -15.88 5.19 -33.68
CA SER A 122 -14.53 4.65 -33.51
C SER A 122 -13.49 5.77 -33.43
N LEU A 123 -12.47 5.54 -32.61
CA LEU A 123 -11.28 6.39 -32.52
C LEU A 123 -10.60 6.54 -33.88
N LEU A 124 -10.34 5.44 -34.59
CA LEU A 124 -9.66 5.45 -35.89
C LEU A 124 -10.39 6.35 -36.88
N ALA A 125 -11.70 6.16 -36.99
CA ALA A 125 -12.50 6.91 -37.94
C ALA A 125 -12.64 8.40 -37.59
N THR A 126 -12.75 8.71 -36.30
CA THR A 126 -12.76 10.11 -35.82
C THR A 126 -11.47 10.82 -36.23
N ARG A 127 -10.31 10.16 -36.03
CA ARG A 127 -9.00 10.68 -36.44
C ARG A 127 -8.87 10.80 -37.95
N CYS A 128 -9.27 9.77 -38.71
CA CYS A 128 -9.25 9.80 -40.18
C CYS A 128 -10.12 10.95 -40.72
N SER A 129 -11.34 11.14 -40.18
CA SER A 129 -12.25 12.21 -40.57
C SER A 129 -11.61 13.60 -40.38
N ARG A 130 -10.91 13.81 -39.26
CA ARG A 130 -10.23 15.08 -38.98
C ARG A 130 -9.05 15.34 -39.90
N VAL A 131 -8.24 14.32 -40.16
CA VAL A 131 -7.11 14.41 -41.11
C VAL A 131 -7.60 14.72 -42.53
N ILE A 132 -8.68 14.05 -42.97
CA ILE A 132 -9.32 14.33 -44.26
C ILE A 132 -9.92 15.74 -44.28
N ALA A 133 -10.56 16.20 -43.20
CA ALA A 133 -11.11 17.55 -43.12
C ALA A 133 -10.02 18.64 -43.22
N ALA A 134 -8.86 18.41 -42.57
CA ALA A 134 -7.69 19.29 -42.69
C ALA A 134 -7.14 19.34 -44.12
N TYR A 135 -7.08 18.19 -44.80
CA TYR A 135 -6.70 18.13 -46.21
C TYR A 135 -7.71 18.84 -47.11
N PHE A 136 -9.02 18.62 -46.90
CA PHE A 136 -10.10 19.26 -47.67
C PHE A 136 -10.04 20.79 -47.56
N GLN A 137 -9.75 21.34 -46.38
CA GLN A 137 -9.72 22.79 -46.17
C GLN A 137 -8.43 23.45 -46.68
N SER A 138 -7.29 22.83 -46.43
CA SER A 138 -5.97 23.41 -46.76
C SER A 138 -5.50 23.09 -48.19
N GLY A 139 -5.95 21.97 -48.76
CA GLY A 139 -5.43 21.42 -50.01
C GLY A 139 -3.96 21.01 -49.96
N SER A 140 -3.37 20.92 -48.76
CA SER A 140 -1.96 20.59 -48.56
C SER A 140 -1.79 19.35 -47.69
N ARG A 141 -0.99 18.39 -48.16
CA ARG A 141 -0.58 17.21 -47.38
C ARG A 141 0.10 17.60 -46.07
N LYS A 142 0.86 18.70 -46.06
CA LYS A 142 1.60 19.18 -44.88
C LYS A 142 0.67 19.53 -43.72
N SER A 143 -0.39 20.29 -43.98
CA SER A 143 -1.38 20.68 -42.96
C SER A 143 -2.13 19.46 -42.40
N ALA A 144 -2.46 18.48 -43.25
CA ALA A 144 -3.08 17.25 -42.79
C ALA A 144 -2.14 16.38 -41.93
N SER A 145 -0.84 16.36 -42.25
CA SER A 145 0.18 15.70 -41.45
C SER A 145 0.38 16.36 -40.09
N GLU A 146 0.37 17.69 -40.02
CA GLU A 146 0.47 18.43 -38.75
C GLU A 146 -0.69 18.08 -37.81
N ILE A 147 -1.93 18.02 -38.33
CA ILE A 147 -3.11 17.60 -37.55
C ILE A 147 -3.02 16.13 -37.11
N ALA A 148 -2.48 15.24 -37.95
CA ALA A 148 -2.30 13.83 -37.59
C ALA A 148 -1.30 13.64 -36.44
N LEU A 149 -0.20 14.43 -36.45
CA LEU A 149 0.82 14.44 -35.40
C LEU A 149 0.29 15.04 -34.09
N ASP A 150 -0.42 16.17 -34.16
CA ASP A 150 -1.08 16.78 -33.00
C ASP A 150 -2.01 15.76 -32.33
N ASP A 151 -2.83 15.07 -33.12
CA ASP A 151 -3.70 14.00 -32.62
C ASP A 151 -2.93 12.85 -31.98
N SER A 152 -1.89 12.34 -32.62
CA SER A 152 -1.08 11.25 -32.06
C SER A 152 -0.57 11.62 -30.67
N SER A 153 0.01 12.82 -30.53
CA SER A 153 0.53 13.32 -29.25
C SER A 153 -0.56 13.50 -28.19
N PHE A 154 -1.72 14.03 -28.58
CA PHE A 154 -2.87 14.22 -27.71
C PHE A 154 -3.39 12.89 -27.16
N TYR A 155 -3.64 11.90 -28.03
CA TYR A 155 -4.19 10.60 -27.60
C TYR A 155 -3.19 9.79 -26.78
N LEU A 156 -1.88 9.91 -27.06
CA LEU A 156 -0.85 9.30 -26.24
C LEU A 156 -0.85 9.89 -24.82
N SER A 157 -0.83 11.22 -24.70
CA SER A 157 -0.86 11.92 -23.41
C SER A 157 -2.15 11.65 -22.63
N SER A 158 -3.30 11.64 -23.32
CA SER A 158 -4.60 11.29 -22.71
C SER A 158 -4.63 9.84 -22.22
N SER A 159 -4.08 8.90 -23.00
CA SER A 159 -3.94 7.50 -22.58
C SER A 159 -3.09 7.40 -21.31
N GLU A 160 -1.90 7.99 -21.28
CA GLU A 160 -1.02 8.01 -20.10
C GLU A 160 -1.72 8.60 -18.86
N SER A 161 -2.40 9.73 -19.03
CA SER A 161 -3.17 10.37 -17.96
C SER A 161 -4.26 9.44 -17.41
N SER A 162 -4.97 8.71 -18.28
CA SER A 162 -6.04 7.79 -17.87
C SER A 162 -5.54 6.60 -17.03
N TYR A 163 -4.27 6.19 -17.18
CA TYR A 163 -3.66 5.11 -16.40
C TYR A 163 -3.00 5.57 -15.10
N ALA A 164 -2.82 6.87 -14.89
CA ALA A 164 -2.16 7.41 -13.69
C ALA A 164 -2.89 7.03 -12.39
N PHE A 165 -4.22 7.19 -12.35
CA PHE A 165 -5.02 6.87 -11.18
C PHE A 165 -5.00 5.37 -10.81
N PRO A 166 -5.29 4.42 -11.73
CA PRO A 166 -5.16 3.00 -11.40
C PRO A 166 -3.74 2.61 -10.95
N ARG A 167 -2.68 3.22 -11.50
CA ARG A 167 -1.29 2.96 -11.06
C ARG A 167 -1.06 3.37 -9.60
N ILE A 168 -1.61 4.52 -9.18
CA ILE A 168 -1.57 4.96 -7.79
C ILE A 168 -2.29 3.95 -6.89
N LEU A 169 -3.45 3.44 -7.31
CA LEU A 169 -4.18 2.43 -6.54
C LEU A 169 -3.41 1.12 -6.41
N VAL A 170 -2.79 0.64 -7.48
CA VAL A 170 -1.91 -0.54 -7.43
C VAL A 170 -0.78 -0.35 -6.41
N TRP A 171 -0.18 0.83 -6.37
CA TRP A 171 0.85 1.14 -5.38
C TRP A 171 0.31 1.27 -3.95
N ALA A 172 -0.93 1.76 -3.78
CA ALA A 172 -1.55 1.93 -2.48
C ALA A 172 -2.00 0.60 -1.82
N ILE A 173 -2.31 -0.44 -2.60
CA ILE A 173 -2.77 -1.73 -2.05
C ILE A 173 -1.71 -2.37 -1.13
N PRO A 174 -0.42 -2.53 -1.51
CA PRO A 174 0.62 -3.00 -0.61
C PRO A 174 0.81 -2.14 0.64
N LEU A 175 0.68 -0.82 0.49
CA LEU A 175 0.79 0.12 1.61
C LEU A 175 -0.34 -0.11 2.63
N LEU A 176 -1.56 -0.38 2.18
CA LEU A 176 -2.68 -0.77 3.06
C LEU A 176 -2.40 -2.10 3.78
N GLY A 177 -1.76 -3.05 3.10
CA GLY A 177 -1.28 -4.29 3.74
C GLY A 177 -0.28 -4.04 4.85
N PHE A 178 0.71 -3.18 4.60
CA PHE A 178 1.70 -2.76 5.61
C PHE A 178 1.05 -1.98 6.77
N ILE A 179 0.07 -1.13 6.50
CA ILE A 179 -0.71 -0.48 7.57
C ILE A 179 -1.43 -1.55 8.40
N GLY A 180 -2.03 -2.55 7.75
CA GLY A 180 -2.67 -3.70 8.41
C GLY A 180 -1.72 -4.46 9.34
N THR A 181 -0.48 -4.73 8.92
CA THR A 181 0.51 -5.39 9.79
C THR A 181 0.92 -4.53 10.97
N VAL A 182 1.17 -3.24 10.76
CA VAL A 182 1.54 -2.33 11.84
C VAL A 182 0.44 -2.29 12.90
N PHE A 183 -0.83 -2.21 12.50
CA PHE A 183 -1.96 -2.29 13.42
C PHE A 183 -2.05 -3.64 14.14
N GLY A 184 -1.98 -4.76 13.40
CA GLY A 184 -2.08 -6.10 13.99
C GLY A 184 -0.95 -6.43 14.98
N ILE A 185 0.29 -6.02 14.66
CA ILE A 185 1.44 -6.17 15.56
C ILE A 185 1.30 -5.24 16.77
N SER A 186 0.88 -4.00 16.57
CA SER A 186 0.69 -3.04 17.67
C SER A 186 -0.38 -3.52 18.66
N GLU A 187 -1.50 -4.05 18.18
CA GLU A 187 -2.57 -4.62 19.01
C GLU A 187 -2.08 -5.87 19.76
N ALA A 188 -1.34 -6.76 19.08
CA ALA A 188 -0.74 -7.94 19.68
C ALA A 188 0.20 -7.59 20.85
N VAL A 189 1.12 -6.64 20.64
CA VAL A 189 2.09 -6.22 21.66
C VAL A 189 1.40 -5.51 22.82
N ASN A 190 0.47 -4.60 22.55
CA ASN A 190 -0.25 -3.88 23.59
C ASN A 190 -1.12 -4.82 24.46
N GLY A 191 -1.78 -5.79 23.83
CA GLY A 191 -2.56 -6.82 24.53
C GLY A 191 -1.69 -7.68 25.45
N PHE A 192 -0.45 -7.97 25.06
CA PHE A 192 0.50 -8.72 25.87
C PHE A 192 1.03 -7.94 27.06
N SER A 193 1.49 -6.69 26.84
CA SER A 193 1.97 -5.82 27.93
C SER A 193 0.91 -5.62 29.01
N GLY A 194 -0.34 -5.34 28.61
CA GLY A 194 -1.45 -5.18 29.56
C GLY A 194 -1.84 -6.47 30.30
N LEU A 195 -1.55 -7.65 29.73
CA LEU A 195 -1.72 -8.94 30.42
C LEU A 195 -0.57 -9.20 31.40
N LEU A 196 0.67 -8.86 31.05
CA LEU A 196 1.82 -8.97 31.95
C LEU A 196 1.67 -8.08 33.19
N ASP A 197 1.18 -6.85 33.04
CA ASP A 197 0.95 -5.92 34.15
C ASP A 197 -0.11 -6.42 35.16
N LYS A 198 -0.95 -7.37 34.74
CA LYS A 198 -2.02 -7.97 35.55
C LYS A 198 -1.76 -9.43 35.92
N ALA A 199 -0.68 -10.03 35.39
CA ALA A 199 -0.42 -11.45 35.50
C ALA A 199 0.12 -11.79 36.89
N GLY A 200 -0.75 -12.37 37.73
CA GLY A 200 -0.36 -13.06 38.96
C GLY A 200 -0.16 -14.57 38.80
N ASP A 201 -0.50 -15.13 37.63
CA ASP A 201 -0.59 -16.59 37.42
C ASP A 201 -0.11 -17.02 36.01
N ILE A 202 0.47 -18.21 35.91
CA ILE A 202 1.10 -18.77 34.70
C ILE A 202 0.09 -18.99 33.56
N GLU A 203 -1.17 -19.28 33.88
CA GLU A 203 -2.23 -19.42 32.88
C GLU A 203 -2.51 -18.13 32.11
N GLN A 204 -2.37 -16.97 32.76
CA GLN A 204 -2.59 -15.67 32.11
C GLN A 204 -1.47 -15.35 31.12
N ILE A 205 -0.23 -15.74 31.45
CA ILE A 205 0.92 -15.62 30.55
C ILE A 205 0.73 -16.51 29.32
N LYS A 206 0.30 -17.77 29.50
CA LYS A 206 -0.01 -18.69 28.39
C LYS A 206 -1.08 -18.12 27.46
N LYS A 207 -2.13 -17.51 28.03
CA LYS A 207 -3.19 -16.84 27.27
C LYS A 207 -2.67 -15.59 26.53
N GLY A 208 -1.75 -14.85 27.14
CA GLY A 208 -1.08 -13.71 26.53
C GLY A 208 -0.27 -14.09 25.29
N ILE A 209 0.54 -15.14 25.38
CA ILE A 209 1.32 -15.67 24.25
C ILE A 209 0.38 -16.06 23.09
N GLY A 210 -0.69 -16.79 23.38
CA GLY A 210 -1.67 -17.17 22.35
C GLY A 210 -2.33 -15.96 21.66
N THR A 211 -2.60 -14.90 22.42
CA THR A 211 -3.14 -13.64 21.88
C THR A 211 -2.15 -12.96 20.95
N VAL A 212 -0.86 -12.89 21.34
CA VAL A 212 0.21 -12.33 20.49
C VAL A 212 0.37 -13.12 19.21
N THR A 213 0.44 -14.45 19.30
CA THR A 213 0.61 -15.32 18.12
C THR A 213 -0.55 -15.14 17.14
N THR A 214 -1.77 -14.99 17.65
CA THR A 214 -2.96 -14.73 16.82
C THR A 214 -2.89 -13.36 16.15
N GLY A 215 -2.57 -12.29 16.89
CA GLY A 215 -2.43 -10.94 16.32
C GLY A 215 -1.32 -10.83 15.28
N LEU A 216 -0.21 -11.54 15.48
CA LEU A 216 0.87 -11.64 14.50
C LEU A 216 0.42 -12.41 13.24
N ALA A 217 -0.34 -13.50 13.39
CA ALA A 217 -0.89 -14.23 12.24
C ALA A 217 -1.87 -13.36 11.43
N ILE A 218 -2.74 -12.61 12.09
CA ILE A 218 -3.64 -11.62 11.47
C ILE A 218 -2.83 -10.59 10.68
N ALA A 219 -1.77 -10.03 11.28
CA ALA A 219 -0.88 -9.09 10.61
C ALA A 219 -0.32 -9.69 9.31
N PHE A 220 0.28 -10.87 9.36
CA PHE A 220 0.84 -11.49 8.15
C PHE A 220 -0.21 -11.78 7.08
N ASP A 221 -1.40 -12.26 7.45
CA ASP A 221 -2.49 -12.50 6.51
C ASP A 221 -2.93 -11.23 5.77
N THR A 222 -3.01 -10.09 6.46
CA THR A 222 -3.40 -8.80 5.84
C THR A 222 -2.42 -8.36 4.77
N THR A 223 -1.11 -8.50 5.01
CA THR A 223 -0.08 -8.17 4.00
C THR A 223 -0.05 -9.19 2.87
N LEU A 224 -0.16 -10.48 3.18
CA LEU A 224 -0.19 -11.53 2.17
C LEU A 224 -1.32 -11.29 1.16
N LEU A 225 -2.53 -11.01 1.64
CA LEU A 225 -3.68 -10.71 0.79
C LEU A 225 -3.42 -9.46 -0.07
N ALA A 226 -2.95 -8.37 0.54
CA ALA A 226 -2.70 -7.12 -0.16
C ALA A 226 -1.66 -7.29 -1.28
N LEU A 227 -0.54 -7.96 -1.01
CA LEU A 227 0.49 -8.23 -2.02
C LEU A 227 -0.04 -9.12 -3.15
N LEU A 228 -0.79 -10.18 -2.81
CA LEU A 228 -1.40 -11.06 -3.80
C LEU A 228 -2.37 -10.30 -4.71
N LEU A 229 -3.26 -9.51 -4.13
CA LEU A 229 -4.21 -8.69 -4.89
C LEU A 229 -3.48 -7.68 -5.77
N SER A 230 -2.48 -6.98 -5.23
CA SER A 230 -1.67 -6.01 -5.98
C SER A 230 -1.04 -6.62 -7.22
N ILE A 231 -0.41 -7.79 -7.09
CA ILE A 231 0.21 -8.49 -8.23
C ILE A 231 -0.87 -8.93 -9.24
N LEU A 232 -1.99 -9.46 -8.74
CA LEU A 232 -3.08 -9.97 -9.58
C LEU A 232 -3.71 -8.85 -10.42
N VAL A 233 -3.84 -7.64 -9.89
CA VAL A 233 -4.41 -6.50 -10.64
C VAL A 233 -3.37 -5.74 -11.49
N MET A 234 -2.10 -5.71 -11.06
CA MET A 234 -1.03 -5.00 -11.77
C MET A 234 -0.74 -5.62 -13.14
N ILE A 235 -0.65 -6.95 -13.22
CA ILE A 235 -0.27 -7.63 -14.47
C ILE A 235 -1.29 -7.36 -15.59
N PRO A 236 -2.61 -7.59 -15.41
CA PRO A 236 -3.59 -7.24 -16.41
C PRO A 236 -3.57 -5.76 -16.78
N LEU A 237 -3.45 -4.86 -15.80
CA LEU A 237 -3.43 -3.41 -16.04
C LEU A 237 -2.31 -3.02 -17.03
N VAL A 238 -1.07 -3.45 -16.76
CA VAL A 238 0.09 -3.17 -17.62
C VAL A 238 -0.07 -3.79 -19.00
N LEU A 239 -0.68 -4.98 -19.10
CA LEU A 239 -0.96 -5.60 -20.40
C LEU A 239 -1.94 -4.75 -21.21
N VAL A 240 -3.05 -4.31 -20.61
CA VAL A 240 -4.04 -3.46 -21.31
C VAL A 240 -3.41 -2.13 -21.73
N GLU A 241 -2.61 -1.50 -20.86
CA GLU A 241 -1.87 -0.27 -21.18
C GLU A 241 -0.96 -0.48 -22.40
N ARG A 242 -0.20 -1.58 -22.44
CA ARG A 242 0.63 -1.95 -23.58
C ARG A 242 -0.18 -2.22 -24.86
N TYR A 243 -1.35 -2.85 -24.74
CA TYR A 243 -2.22 -3.09 -25.88
C TYR A 243 -2.82 -1.79 -26.43
N GLU A 244 -3.20 -0.84 -25.58
CA GLU A 244 -3.68 0.49 -25.98
C GLU A 244 -2.59 1.28 -26.69
N ALA A 245 -1.37 1.33 -26.14
CA ALA A 245 -0.23 2.00 -26.78
C ALA A 245 0.09 1.41 -28.17
N ARG A 246 0.07 0.08 -28.31
CA ARG A 246 0.26 -0.58 -29.62
C ARG A 246 -0.87 -0.27 -30.60
N LEU A 247 -2.12 -0.18 -30.12
CA LEU A 247 -3.25 0.18 -30.95
C LEU A 247 -3.10 1.61 -31.47
N LEU A 248 -2.74 2.57 -30.61
CA LEU A 248 -2.52 3.97 -31.01
C LEU A 248 -1.42 4.08 -32.07
N LEU A 249 -0.30 3.39 -31.87
CA LEU A 249 0.79 3.32 -32.86
C LEU A 249 0.31 2.70 -34.19
N THR A 250 -0.49 1.63 -34.13
CA THR A 250 -1.03 1.00 -35.34
C THR A 250 -1.97 1.95 -36.09
N ILE A 251 -2.76 2.76 -35.37
CA ILE A 251 -3.61 3.79 -35.95
C ILE A 251 -2.75 4.88 -36.62
N ASP A 252 -1.66 5.29 -35.99
CA ASP A 252 -0.75 6.29 -36.56
C ASP A 252 -0.11 5.80 -37.86
N ILE A 253 0.39 4.55 -37.87
CA ILE A 253 0.91 3.90 -39.08
C ILE A 253 -0.19 3.84 -40.16
N PHE A 254 -1.40 3.43 -39.81
CA PHE A 254 -2.51 3.36 -40.78
C PHE A 254 -2.81 4.73 -41.40
N ILE A 255 -2.88 5.79 -40.60
CA ILE A 255 -3.12 7.15 -41.10
C ILE A 255 -1.97 7.60 -42.00
N HIS A 256 -0.73 7.32 -41.63
CA HIS A 256 0.43 7.70 -42.43
C HIS A 256 0.46 6.96 -43.78
N ASP A 257 0.35 5.64 -43.75
CA ASP A 257 0.55 4.76 -44.93
C ASP A 257 -0.66 4.76 -45.86
N ARG A 258 -1.89 4.87 -45.34
CA ARG A 258 -3.12 4.74 -46.15
C ARG A 258 -3.83 6.05 -46.43
N LEU A 259 -3.66 7.08 -45.61
CA LEU A 259 -4.26 8.40 -45.85
C LEU A 259 -3.22 9.39 -46.36
N LEU A 260 -2.21 9.71 -45.56
CA LEU A 260 -1.25 10.75 -45.89
C LEU A 260 -0.44 10.43 -47.15
N ALA A 261 -0.04 9.17 -47.35
CA ALA A 261 0.68 8.75 -48.55
C ALA A 261 -0.12 8.93 -49.84
N ASN A 262 -1.45 8.88 -49.76
CA ASN A 262 -2.35 8.96 -50.91
C ASN A 262 -2.82 10.40 -51.20
N PHE A 263 -2.61 11.35 -50.30
CA PHE A 263 -2.98 12.74 -50.51
C PHE A 263 -2.17 13.35 -51.65
N GLY A 264 -2.87 13.86 -52.67
CA GLY A 264 -2.25 14.60 -53.76
C GLY A 264 -1.54 15.84 -53.22
N GLU A 265 -0.28 16.01 -53.57
CA GLU A 265 0.35 17.32 -53.45
C GLU A 265 -0.26 18.21 -54.53
N LYS A 266 -0.82 19.35 -54.13
CA LYS A 266 -0.95 20.47 -55.06
C LYS A 266 0.48 20.77 -55.51
N GLN A 267 0.87 20.29 -56.68
CA GLN A 267 1.90 20.98 -57.44
C GLN A 267 1.35 22.40 -57.57
N GLU A 268 1.87 23.33 -56.78
CA GLU A 268 1.98 24.69 -57.27
C GLU A 268 2.59 24.54 -58.65
N ASN A 269 1.77 24.77 -59.67
CA ASN A 269 2.26 24.97 -61.01
C ASN A 269 3.35 26.04 -60.86
N LEU A 270 4.61 25.58 -60.82
CA LEU A 270 5.76 26.38 -61.17
C LEU A 270 5.35 26.97 -62.52
N LEU A 271 5.05 28.27 -62.45
CA LEU A 271 4.36 29.05 -63.44
C LEU A 271 4.71 28.56 -64.84
N ASP A 272 3.66 28.25 -65.58
CA ASP A 272 3.69 27.89 -66.99
C ASP A 272 4.70 28.79 -67.75
N ASN A 273 5.90 28.24 -67.99
CA ASN A 273 7.03 28.94 -68.60
C ASN A 273 6.67 29.48 -70.00
N THR A 274 5.59 28.99 -70.61
CA THR A 274 5.10 29.45 -71.90
C THR A 274 4.36 30.79 -71.80
N THR A 275 3.53 30.97 -70.78
CA THR A 275 2.76 32.21 -70.54
C THR A 275 3.68 33.37 -70.11
N ILE A 276 4.72 33.09 -69.32
CA ILE A 276 5.74 34.09 -68.93
C ILE A 276 6.53 34.54 -70.17
N ASN A 277 6.98 33.60 -71.01
CA ASN A 277 7.75 33.95 -72.20
C ASN A 277 6.92 34.69 -73.26
N GLN A 278 5.63 34.39 -73.42
CA GLN A 278 4.75 35.13 -74.32
C GLN A 278 4.49 36.56 -73.83
N THR A 279 4.18 36.73 -72.54
CA THR A 279 3.91 38.05 -71.95
C THR A 279 5.16 38.93 -71.96
N ILE A 280 6.34 38.35 -71.70
CA ILE A 280 7.63 39.05 -71.81
C ILE A 280 7.93 39.41 -73.26
N SER A 281 7.69 38.51 -74.23
CA SER A 281 8.00 38.77 -75.65
C SER A 281 7.08 39.81 -76.29
N GLU A 282 5.81 39.88 -75.87
CA GLU A 282 4.85 40.90 -76.33
C GLU A 282 5.14 42.27 -75.69
N ALA A 283 5.48 42.31 -74.39
CA ALA A 283 5.87 43.55 -73.71
C ALA A 283 7.23 44.10 -74.18
N LEU A 284 8.16 43.24 -74.62
CA LEU A 284 9.49 43.66 -75.10
C LEU A 284 9.45 44.29 -76.50
N LYS A 285 8.46 43.96 -77.33
CA LYS A 285 8.32 44.49 -78.70
C LYS A 285 7.65 45.86 -78.77
N GLU A 286 6.86 46.22 -77.77
CA GLU A 286 6.02 47.42 -77.81
C GLU A 286 6.70 48.67 -77.22
N HIS A 287 7.84 48.53 -76.51
CA HIS A 287 8.37 49.60 -75.65
C HIS A 287 9.88 49.90 -75.72
N LEU A 288 10.60 49.49 -76.76
CA LEU A 288 12.03 49.84 -76.91
C LEU A 288 12.26 50.91 -78.01
N PRO A 289 12.51 52.18 -77.64
CA PRO A 289 13.09 53.17 -78.55
C PRO A 289 14.60 52.91 -78.80
N SER A 290 15.13 53.53 -79.87
CA SER A 290 16.42 53.26 -80.49
C SER A 290 17.67 53.53 -79.62
N PRO A 291 18.80 52.82 -79.86
CA PRO A 291 19.88 52.59 -78.89
C PRO A 291 20.83 53.74 -78.55
N GLU A 292 20.69 54.92 -79.17
CA GLU A 292 21.70 55.99 -79.08
C GLU A 292 21.48 57.01 -77.95
N SER A 293 20.36 56.95 -77.20
CA SER A 293 20.06 57.92 -76.12
C SER A 293 20.18 57.38 -74.69
N LEU A 294 20.71 56.17 -74.48
CA LEU A 294 20.65 55.46 -73.18
C LEU A 294 21.96 55.43 -72.38
N ILE A 295 23.03 56.05 -72.87
CA ILE A 295 24.37 55.90 -72.26
C ILE A 295 24.49 56.72 -70.96
N GLU A 296 23.82 57.88 -70.85
CA GLU A 296 23.91 58.73 -69.65
C GLU A 296 23.11 58.24 -68.41
N PRO A 297 21.83 57.84 -68.52
CA PRO A 297 21.05 57.41 -67.35
C PRO A 297 21.46 56.05 -66.79
N ALA A 298 21.96 55.15 -67.65
CA ALA A 298 22.32 53.79 -67.26
C ALA A 298 23.49 53.74 -66.27
N HIS A 299 24.44 54.67 -66.36
CA HIS A 299 25.55 54.77 -65.41
C HIS A 299 25.09 55.23 -64.02
N GLN A 300 24.12 56.15 -63.94
CA GLN A 300 23.56 56.59 -62.66
C GLN A 300 22.73 55.48 -61.97
N TYR A 301 21.89 54.77 -62.72
CA TYR A 301 21.12 53.64 -62.18
C TYR A 301 22.02 52.47 -61.77
N ALA A 302 23.08 52.17 -62.54
CA ALA A 302 24.03 51.13 -62.17
C ALA A 302 24.82 51.49 -60.90
N GLN A 303 25.25 52.75 -60.74
CA GLN A 303 25.93 53.19 -59.52
C GLN A 303 25.02 53.16 -58.29
N GLN A 304 23.76 53.60 -58.42
CA GLN A 304 22.78 53.58 -57.32
C GLN A 304 22.33 52.15 -56.96
N ALA A 305 22.14 51.28 -57.96
CA ALA A 305 21.79 49.88 -57.74
C ALA A 305 22.93 49.11 -57.06
N VAL A 306 24.18 49.34 -57.47
CA VAL A 306 25.35 48.71 -56.82
C VAL A 306 25.50 49.20 -55.37
N THR A 307 25.26 50.47 -55.08
CA THR A 307 25.34 50.97 -53.68
C THR A 307 24.21 50.41 -52.81
N GLN A 308 22.95 50.42 -53.28
CA GLN A 308 21.83 49.87 -52.52
C GLN A 308 21.94 48.34 -52.34
N PHE A 309 22.38 47.63 -53.38
CA PHE A 309 22.60 46.19 -53.31
C PHE A 309 23.74 45.85 -52.35
N THR A 310 24.86 46.57 -52.39
CA THR A 310 25.99 46.34 -51.48
C THR A 310 25.60 46.65 -50.03
N GLN A 311 24.85 47.72 -49.77
CA GLN A 311 24.37 48.06 -48.43
C GLN A 311 23.44 46.97 -47.86
N ASN A 312 22.48 46.50 -48.67
CA ASN A 312 21.52 45.47 -48.25
C ASN A 312 22.17 44.09 -48.13
N PHE A 313 23.07 43.73 -49.04
CA PHE A 313 23.79 42.45 -49.03
C PHE A 313 24.75 42.36 -47.84
N ILE A 314 25.44 43.44 -47.47
CA ILE A 314 26.28 43.49 -46.26
C ILE A 314 25.44 43.41 -44.99
N ASN A 315 24.26 44.05 -44.95
CA ASN A 315 23.34 43.94 -43.81
C ASN A 315 22.76 42.52 -43.65
N GLU A 316 22.36 41.87 -44.74
CA GLU A 316 21.85 40.49 -44.72
C GLU A 316 22.97 39.47 -44.39
N LEU A 317 24.19 39.66 -44.91
CA LEU A 317 25.35 38.85 -44.50
C LEU A 317 25.73 39.05 -43.04
N GLY A 318 25.62 40.27 -42.50
CA GLY A 318 25.81 40.54 -41.08
C GLY A 318 24.78 39.83 -40.19
N LYS A 319 23.51 39.76 -40.63
CA LYS A 319 22.47 38.97 -39.95
C LYS A 319 22.77 37.47 -39.98
N LEU A 320 23.23 36.93 -41.10
CA LEU A 320 23.60 35.52 -41.22
C LEU A 320 24.84 35.16 -40.37
N GLN A 321 25.81 36.06 -40.28
CA GLN A 321 26.99 35.89 -39.42
C GLN A 321 26.61 35.91 -37.93
N ASN A 322 25.67 36.77 -37.54
CA ASN A 322 25.12 36.83 -36.18
C ASN A 322 24.22 35.63 -35.83
N LEU A 323 23.46 35.10 -36.80
CA LEU A 323 22.69 33.86 -36.63
C LEU A 323 23.60 32.65 -36.46
N SER A 324 24.68 32.57 -37.25
CA SER A 324 25.69 31.50 -37.13
C SER A 324 26.39 31.51 -35.77
N SER A 325 26.83 32.69 -35.30
CA SER A 325 27.45 32.80 -33.97
C SER A 325 26.46 32.51 -32.83
N SER A 326 25.20 32.91 -32.97
CA SER A 326 24.15 32.58 -31.99
C SER A 326 23.84 31.08 -31.94
N TRP A 327 23.81 30.41 -33.09
CA TRP A 327 23.63 28.95 -33.18
C TRP A 327 24.80 28.19 -32.53
N ILE A 328 26.04 28.63 -32.75
CA ILE A 328 27.23 28.02 -32.13
C ILE A 328 27.20 28.19 -30.61
N GLN A 329 26.82 29.37 -30.10
CA GLN A 329 26.67 29.61 -28.67
C GLN A 329 25.55 28.78 -28.03
N GLN A 330 24.42 28.60 -28.72
CA GLN A 330 23.33 27.76 -28.23
C GLN A 330 23.72 26.27 -28.17
N ILE A 331 24.45 25.77 -29.18
CA ILE A 331 24.96 24.39 -29.18
C ILE A 331 25.98 24.20 -28.06
N GLU A 332 26.83 25.18 -27.80
CA GLU A 332 27.79 25.14 -26.69
C GLU A 332 27.08 25.13 -25.32
N GLN A 333 26.03 25.94 -25.15
CA GLN A 333 25.18 25.91 -23.95
C GLN A 333 24.48 24.57 -23.77
N ILE A 334 23.89 24.00 -24.82
CA ILE A 334 23.23 22.68 -24.76
C ILE A 334 24.22 21.57 -24.39
N ASN A 335 25.45 21.64 -24.91
CA ASN A 335 26.49 20.68 -24.53
C ASN A 335 26.95 20.85 -23.08
N GLN A 336 27.06 22.08 -22.58
CA GLN A 336 27.38 22.32 -21.17
C GLN A 336 26.27 21.88 -20.22
N ILE A 337 25.00 22.12 -20.58
CA ILE A 337 23.84 21.65 -19.81
C ILE A 337 23.84 20.12 -19.75
N ASN A 338 24.05 19.43 -20.88
CA ASN A 338 24.14 17.97 -20.91
C ASN A 338 25.32 17.42 -20.07
N LEU A 339 26.47 18.10 -20.07
CA LEU A 339 27.61 17.71 -19.23
C LEU A 339 27.31 17.94 -17.74
N GLN A 340 26.63 19.05 -17.41
CA GLN A 340 26.24 19.37 -16.04
C GLN A 340 25.20 18.39 -15.50
N ASP A 341 24.16 18.06 -16.28
CA ASP A 341 23.14 17.08 -15.92
C ASP A 341 23.76 15.68 -15.71
N ARG A 342 24.69 15.27 -16.58
CA ARG A 342 25.39 13.99 -16.40
C ARG A 342 26.23 13.96 -15.13
N ASN A 343 26.91 15.05 -14.79
CA ASN A 343 27.70 15.14 -13.57
C ASN A 343 26.82 15.19 -12.32
N GLN A 344 25.70 15.92 -12.34
CA GLN A 344 24.74 15.94 -11.25
C GLN A 344 24.06 14.58 -11.06
N PHE A 345 23.70 13.90 -12.15
CA PHE A 345 23.16 12.56 -12.09
C PHE A 345 24.19 11.57 -11.50
N ALA A 346 25.45 11.60 -11.95
CA ALA A 346 26.51 10.76 -11.39
C ALA A 346 26.73 11.03 -9.90
N ALA A 347 26.74 12.30 -9.48
CA ALA A 347 26.85 12.68 -8.06
C ALA A 347 25.65 12.20 -7.23
N SER A 348 24.43 12.28 -7.78
CA SER A 348 23.22 11.79 -7.10
C SER A 348 23.21 10.27 -6.92
N ILE A 349 23.75 9.53 -7.90
CA ILE A 349 23.89 8.08 -7.81
C ILE A 349 24.95 7.70 -6.76
N ASP A 350 26.07 8.40 -6.72
CA ASP A 350 27.14 8.18 -5.73
C ASP A 350 26.65 8.50 -4.30
N GLU A 351 25.90 9.60 -4.14
CA GLU A 351 25.26 9.95 -2.87
C GLU A 351 24.19 8.93 -2.46
N GLN A 352 23.38 8.45 -3.40
CA GLN A 352 22.38 7.42 -3.14
C GLN A 352 23.04 6.09 -2.73
N GLN A 353 24.15 5.70 -3.39
CA GLN A 353 24.92 4.50 -3.05
C GLN A 353 25.55 4.62 -1.65
N LYS A 354 26.11 5.79 -1.32
CA LYS A 354 26.68 6.05 0.00
C LYS A 354 25.61 5.99 1.10
N ASN A 355 24.45 6.59 0.86
CA ASN A 355 23.30 6.51 1.77
C ASN A 355 22.81 5.07 1.96
N GLN A 356 22.77 4.25 0.89
CA GLN A 356 22.42 2.84 1.01
C GLN A 356 23.46 2.04 1.82
N VAL A 357 24.75 2.28 1.62
CA VAL A 357 25.81 1.63 2.41
C VAL A 357 25.71 2.03 3.89
N THR A 358 25.45 3.31 4.20
CA THR A 358 25.24 3.77 5.58
C THR A 358 23.98 3.16 6.21
N LEU A 359 22.89 2.98 5.43
CA LEU A 359 21.70 2.29 5.92
C LEU A 359 21.97 0.81 6.23
N LEU A 360 22.74 0.12 5.38
CA LEU A 360 23.14 -1.27 5.61
C LEU A 360 24.02 -1.40 6.86
N SER A 361 25.00 -0.51 7.07
CA SER A 361 25.83 -0.52 8.28
C SER A 361 25.02 -0.21 9.55
N ASN A 362 24.03 0.69 9.46
CA ASN A 362 23.14 0.97 10.58
C ASN A 362 22.24 -0.22 10.91
N LEU A 363 21.76 -0.95 9.89
CA LEU A 363 20.99 -2.18 10.08
C LEU A 363 21.83 -3.29 10.71
N GLU A 364 23.09 -3.48 10.28
CA GLU A 364 24.00 -4.44 10.91
C GLU A 364 24.25 -4.12 12.38
N ASN A 365 24.51 -2.84 12.71
CA ASN A 365 24.67 -2.41 14.09
C ASN A 365 23.40 -2.65 14.93
N ILE A 366 22.21 -2.37 14.41
CA ILE A 366 20.95 -2.62 15.10
C ILE A 366 20.73 -4.13 15.32
N ILE A 367 21.04 -4.96 14.32
CA ILE A 367 20.94 -6.41 14.44
C ILE A 367 21.89 -6.94 15.52
N GLU A 368 23.12 -6.42 15.58
CA GLU A 368 24.09 -6.81 16.61
C GLU A 368 23.64 -6.38 18.01
N LEU A 369 23.08 -5.16 18.14
CA LEU A 369 22.56 -4.61 19.39
C LEU A 369 21.33 -5.39 19.90
N ILE A 370 20.44 -5.82 18.99
CA ILE A 370 19.31 -6.70 19.31
C ILE A 370 19.81 -8.08 19.72
N ARG A 371 20.82 -8.63 19.03
CA ARG A 371 21.36 -9.95 19.34
C ARG A 371 22.03 -9.97 20.72
N SER A 372 22.83 -8.97 21.05
CA SER A 372 23.49 -8.85 22.36
C SER A 372 22.48 -8.62 23.48
N SER A 373 21.49 -7.74 23.26
CA SER A 373 20.41 -7.48 24.22
C SER A 373 19.55 -8.73 24.48
N ASN A 374 19.22 -9.50 23.44
CA ASN A 374 18.48 -10.76 23.59
C ASN A 374 19.28 -11.82 24.34
N LEU A 375 20.60 -11.90 24.11
CA LEU A 375 21.50 -12.84 24.80
C LEU A 375 21.63 -12.48 26.29
N GLU A 376 21.77 -11.19 26.59
CA GLU A 376 21.83 -10.69 27.96
C GLU A 376 20.49 -10.91 28.70
N THR A 377 19.37 -10.65 28.03
CA THR A 377 18.02 -10.89 28.57
C THR A 377 17.81 -12.38 28.88
N ALA A 378 18.20 -13.27 27.97
CA ALA A 378 18.10 -14.71 28.20
C ALA A 378 18.97 -15.15 29.39
N GLN A 379 20.22 -14.67 29.49
CA GLN A 379 21.10 -14.96 30.62
C GLN A 379 20.54 -14.45 31.95
N ASN A 380 19.94 -13.26 31.96
CA ASN A 380 19.31 -12.71 33.15
C ASN A 380 18.07 -13.53 33.56
N MET A 381 17.25 -13.98 32.62
CA MET A 381 16.14 -14.89 32.91
C MET A 381 16.60 -16.22 33.51
N PHE A 382 17.71 -16.79 33.01
CA PHE A 382 18.29 -18.01 33.60
C PHE A 382 18.80 -17.78 35.02
N LYS A 383 19.47 -16.66 35.29
CA LYS A 383 19.92 -16.29 36.65
C LYS A 383 18.74 -16.09 37.60
N GLU A 384 17.69 -15.40 37.17
CA GLU A 384 16.49 -15.20 37.97
C GLU A 384 15.77 -16.53 38.25
N ALA A 385 15.65 -17.41 37.24
CA ALA A 385 15.08 -18.74 37.40
C ALA A 385 15.89 -19.62 38.38
N GLU A 386 17.22 -19.59 38.32
CA GLU A 386 18.09 -20.29 39.26
C GLU A 386 17.92 -19.75 40.70
N LYS A 387 17.82 -18.43 40.84
CA LYS A 387 17.61 -17.75 42.13
C LYS A 387 16.25 -18.11 42.74
N ILE A 388 15.21 -18.18 41.90
CA ILE A 388 13.86 -18.63 42.29
C ILE A 388 13.89 -20.10 42.72
N SER A 389 14.54 -20.97 41.94
CA SER A 389 14.67 -22.40 42.27
C SER A 389 15.33 -22.60 43.63
N LYS A 390 16.44 -21.89 43.89
CA LYS A 390 17.17 -21.94 45.16
C LYS A 390 16.36 -21.39 46.33
N SER A 391 15.56 -20.35 46.09
CA SER A 391 14.62 -19.83 47.10
C SER A 391 13.49 -20.82 47.38
N LEU A 392 12.98 -21.52 46.37
CA LEU A 392 11.94 -22.53 46.53
C LEU A 392 12.46 -23.72 47.35
N GLU A 393 13.67 -24.19 47.06
CA GLU A 393 14.35 -25.25 47.80
C GLU A 393 14.58 -24.87 49.26
N ASN A 394 15.06 -23.65 49.52
CA ASN A 394 15.19 -23.14 50.89
C ASN A 394 13.84 -23.04 51.62
N THR A 395 12.78 -22.65 50.91
CA THR A 395 11.43 -22.55 51.49
C THR A 395 10.85 -23.94 51.79
N ALA A 396 11.09 -24.92 50.92
CA ALA A 396 10.72 -26.31 51.14
C ALA A 396 11.43 -26.91 52.36
N ASN A 397 12.75 -26.71 52.48
CA ASN A 397 13.51 -27.16 53.65
C ASN A 397 13.04 -26.50 54.95
N LEU A 398 12.64 -25.22 54.89
CA LEU A 398 12.12 -24.50 56.05
C LEU A 398 10.72 -25.00 56.46
N LEU A 399 9.88 -25.34 55.47
CA LEU A 399 8.59 -25.99 55.69
C LEU A 399 8.75 -27.39 56.30
N GLU A 400 9.70 -28.19 55.82
CA GLU A 400 9.99 -29.52 56.37
C GLU A 400 10.44 -29.43 57.84
N ASN A 401 11.31 -28.48 58.17
CA ASN A 401 11.71 -28.22 59.56
C ASN A 401 10.54 -27.74 60.45
N ARG A 402 9.63 -26.92 59.91
CA ARG A 402 8.40 -26.52 60.60
C ARG A 402 7.47 -27.72 60.83
N LEU A 403 7.36 -28.63 59.86
CA LEU A 403 6.55 -29.84 59.95
C LEU A 403 7.09 -30.77 61.03
N ASN A 404 8.40 -31.04 61.03
CA ASN A 404 9.07 -31.87 62.03
C ASN A 404 8.95 -31.29 63.45
N SER A 405 9.06 -29.96 63.60
CA SER A 405 8.88 -29.32 64.92
C SER A 405 7.43 -29.33 65.40
N LEU A 406 6.45 -29.23 64.48
CA LEU A 406 5.03 -29.40 64.79
C LEU A 406 4.70 -30.83 65.22
N GLU A 407 5.28 -31.83 64.56
CA GLU A 407 5.14 -33.24 64.93
C GLU A 407 5.72 -33.52 66.32
N GLN A 408 6.90 -32.97 66.63
CA GLN A 408 7.47 -33.06 67.98
C GLN A 408 6.62 -32.34 69.04
N ALA A 409 6.01 -31.21 68.70
CA ALA A 409 5.10 -30.51 69.61
C ALA A 409 3.81 -31.31 69.87
N THR A 410 3.28 -32.01 68.86
CA THR A 410 2.11 -32.89 69.03
C THR A 410 2.43 -34.11 69.88
N LEU A 411 3.63 -34.68 69.75
CA LEU A 411 4.11 -35.74 70.64
C LEU A 411 4.21 -35.27 72.10
N LYS A 412 4.82 -34.10 72.34
CA LYS A 412 4.90 -33.50 73.69
C LYS A 412 3.53 -33.17 74.28
N MET A 413 2.57 -32.75 73.45
CA MET A 413 1.19 -32.51 73.90
C MET A 413 0.52 -33.80 74.42
N THR A 414 0.91 -34.95 73.86
CA THR A 414 0.44 -36.27 74.31
C THR A 414 1.03 -36.62 75.67
N GLU A 415 2.32 -36.37 75.90
CA GLU A 415 2.98 -36.54 77.22
C GLU A 415 2.37 -35.63 78.29
N ILE A 416 2.07 -34.36 77.95
CA ILE A 416 1.41 -33.41 78.87
C ILE A 416 0.02 -33.93 79.28
N ASN A 417 -0.74 -34.52 78.35
CA ASN A 417 -2.03 -35.11 78.68
C ASN A 417 -1.92 -36.32 79.60
N GLN A 418 -0.90 -37.18 79.42
CA GLN A 418 -0.64 -38.30 80.34
C GLN A 418 -0.24 -37.82 81.74
N ILE A 419 0.58 -36.78 81.83
CA ILE A 419 0.94 -36.16 83.12
C ILE A 419 -0.31 -35.58 83.80
N LYS A 420 -1.21 -34.96 83.03
CA LYS A 420 -2.48 -34.43 83.55
C LYS A 420 -3.37 -35.53 84.12
N GLU A 421 -3.51 -36.66 83.43
CA GLU A 421 -4.23 -37.83 83.95
C GLU A 421 -3.55 -38.40 85.21
N GLY A 422 -2.23 -38.50 85.22
CA GLY A 422 -1.46 -38.93 86.39
C GLY A 422 -1.67 -38.03 87.60
N LEU A 423 -1.68 -36.71 87.41
CA LEU A 423 -1.98 -35.73 88.47
C LEU A 423 -3.42 -35.84 88.97
N GLN A 424 -4.39 -36.09 88.08
CA GLN A 424 -5.78 -36.30 88.48
C GLN A 424 -5.93 -37.57 89.34
N ASN A 425 -5.27 -38.66 88.95
CA ASN A 425 -5.27 -39.89 89.73
C ASN A 425 -4.61 -39.69 91.10
N LEU A 426 -3.47 -38.99 91.14
CA LEU A 426 -2.77 -38.70 92.39
C LEU A 426 -3.60 -37.80 93.32
N ASN A 427 -4.31 -36.82 92.76
CA ASN A 427 -5.25 -36.00 93.51
C ASN A 427 -6.41 -36.83 94.08
N ASN A 428 -6.96 -37.77 93.31
CA ASN A 428 -8.01 -38.67 93.81
C ASN A 428 -7.50 -39.59 94.93
N SER A 429 -6.28 -40.14 94.80
CA SER A 429 -5.67 -40.94 95.86
C SER A 429 -5.38 -40.13 97.14
N LEU A 430 -5.01 -38.85 97.02
CA LEU A 430 -4.86 -37.97 98.18
C LEU A 430 -6.18 -37.72 98.91
N VAL A 431 -7.29 -37.61 98.17
CA VAL A 431 -8.64 -37.52 98.76
C VAL A 431 -8.97 -38.82 99.53
N GLU A 432 -8.67 -39.98 98.98
CA GLU A 432 -8.86 -41.27 99.68
C GLU A 432 -8.00 -41.39 100.95
N VAL A 433 -6.77 -40.89 100.93
CA VAL A 433 -5.89 -40.87 102.13
C VAL A 433 -6.46 -39.96 103.23
N LEU A 434 -7.01 -38.80 102.86
CA LEU A 434 -7.67 -37.89 103.81
C LEU A 434 -8.94 -38.53 104.41
N GLU A 435 -9.69 -39.33 103.62
CA GLU A 435 -10.81 -40.11 104.15
C GLU A 435 -10.34 -41.20 105.12
N ALA A 436 -9.24 -41.90 104.82
CA ALA A 436 -8.67 -42.91 105.70
C ALA A 436 -8.15 -42.32 107.02
N GLU A 437 -7.57 -41.11 106.99
CA GLU A 437 -7.15 -40.38 108.19
C GLU A 437 -8.36 -40.03 109.08
N LYS A 438 -9.50 -39.71 108.47
CA LYS A 438 -10.76 -39.45 109.17
C LYS A 438 -11.28 -40.71 109.88
N VAL A 439 -11.23 -41.86 109.22
CA VAL A 439 -11.59 -43.16 109.80
C VAL A 439 -10.65 -43.55 110.94
N LEU A 440 -9.33 -43.32 110.81
CA LEU A 440 -8.36 -43.57 111.88
C LEU A 440 -8.61 -42.67 113.10
N THR A 441 -9.05 -41.43 112.88
CA THR A 441 -9.45 -40.51 113.96
C THR A 441 -10.71 -41.00 114.68
N GLU A 442 -11.71 -41.49 113.94
CA GLU A 442 -12.90 -42.14 114.52
C GLU A 442 -12.57 -43.41 115.32
N ILE A 443 -11.64 -44.23 114.84
CA ILE A 443 -11.17 -45.42 115.56
C ILE A 443 -10.45 -45.01 116.86
N LYS A 444 -9.65 -43.96 116.82
CA LYS A 444 -8.97 -43.41 118.00
C LYS A 444 -9.97 -42.90 119.04
N ASP A 445 -10.99 -42.15 118.62
CA ASP A 445 -12.06 -41.68 119.50
C ASP A 445 -12.85 -42.84 120.13
N ASN A 446 -13.13 -43.89 119.35
CA ASN A 446 -13.74 -45.11 119.88
C ASN A 446 -12.85 -45.85 120.89
N LEU A 447 -11.53 -45.90 120.66
CA LEU A 447 -10.57 -46.48 121.61
C LEU A 447 -10.49 -45.68 122.91
N ASP A 448 -10.55 -44.34 122.84
CA ASP A 448 -10.57 -43.49 124.03
C ASP A 448 -11.90 -43.65 124.82
N GLN A 449 -13.02 -43.97 124.16
CA GLN A 449 -14.28 -44.33 124.84
C GLN A 449 -14.24 -45.70 125.55
N ILE A 450 -13.43 -46.65 125.08
CA ILE A 450 -13.31 -48.00 125.68
C ILE A 450 -12.36 -47.99 126.89
N LYS A 451 -11.44 -47.03 126.97
CA LYS A 451 -10.47 -46.84 128.06
C LYS A 451 -11.07 -46.86 129.49
N PRO A 452 -12.18 -46.16 129.81
CA PRO A 452 -12.80 -46.22 131.14
C PRO A 452 -13.45 -47.58 131.46
N SER A 453 -13.76 -48.40 130.46
CA SER A 453 -14.33 -49.75 130.65
C SER A 453 -13.24 -50.79 130.97
N LEU A 454 -12.03 -50.63 130.41
CA LEU A 454 -10.87 -51.45 130.79
C LEU A 454 -10.38 -51.17 132.22
N ASP A 455 -10.43 -49.91 132.66
CA ASP A 455 -10.01 -49.50 134.01
C ASP A 455 -10.93 -50.05 135.12
N LYS A 456 -12.19 -50.36 134.80
CA LYS A 456 -13.16 -51.01 135.70
C LYS A 456 -12.92 -52.51 135.89
N LEU A 457 -12.19 -53.17 134.97
CA LEU A 457 -11.82 -54.59 135.07
C LEU A 457 -10.52 -54.83 135.85
N SER A 458 -9.78 -53.77 136.18
CA SER A 458 -8.45 -53.83 136.82
C SER A 458 -8.48 -53.75 138.36
N LYS A 459 -9.63 -53.81 139.04
CA LYS A 459 -9.72 -53.72 140.51
C LYS A 459 -10.02 -55.08 141.17
N PRO A 460 -9.33 -55.46 142.27
CA PRO A 460 -9.34 -56.82 142.84
C PRO A 460 -10.64 -57.12 143.61
N ARG A 461 -11.24 -58.30 143.41
CA ARG A 461 -12.39 -58.78 144.20
C ARG A 461 -11.91 -59.54 145.44
N ILE A 462 -12.24 -59.00 146.61
CA ILE A 462 -12.13 -59.64 147.93
C ILE A 462 -13.47 -60.35 148.20
N VAL A 463 -13.43 -61.63 148.58
CA VAL A 463 -14.60 -62.38 149.08
C VAL A 463 -14.17 -63.06 150.38
N THR A 464 -14.88 -62.77 151.47
CA THR A 464 -14.53 -63.12 152.85
C THR A 464 -15.75 -63.79 153.52
N PHE A 465 -15.56 -65.06 153.90
CA PHE A 465 -16.14 -65.96 154.93
C PHE A 465 -17.63 -65.97 155.32
N MET A 466 -18.15 -67.20 155.60
CA MET A 466 -18.84 -67.58 156.86
C MET A 466 -18.96 -69.12 156.99
N ASP A 467 -18.77 -69.60 158.22
CA ASP A 467 -18.72 -71.00 158.71
C ASP A 467 -20.08 -71.75 158.68
N GLU A 468 -20.03 -73.08 158.58
CA GLU A 468 -20.81 -74.05 159.38
C GLU A 468 -20.22 -75.47 159.23
N GLU A 469 -20.07 -76.16 160.37
CA GLU A 469 -19.64 -77.55 160.72
C GLU A 469 -19.03 -78.52 159.69
#